data_AF-B2TH56-F1
#
_entry.id   AF-B2TH56-F1
#
_cell.length_a   1.000
_cell.length_b   1.000
_cell.length_c   1.000
_cell.angle_alpha   90.00
_cell.angle_beta   90.00
_cell.angle_gamma   90.00
#
_symmetry.space_group_name_H-M   'P 1'
#
loop_
_entity.id
_entity.type
_entity.pdbx_description
1 polymer ?
#
loop_
_entity_poly.entity_id
_entity_poly.type
_entity_poly.pdbx_seq_one_letter_code
_entity_poly.pdbx_strand_id
1 'polypeptide(L)'
;MNIVARAMQLDLLIETNEVIITAEAGDGIRLTTYRGKHNRSAILSFLEFAGRKARAIVYSHEEKAGPVGIDIASGESLAWLAADK
;
A
#
# COMPACT_ATOMS: atom_id res chain seq x y z
N MET A 1 -13.86 -5.03 15.14
CA MET A 1 -12.80 -3.99 15.23
C MET A 1 -13.37 -2.67 14.71
N ASN A 2 -13.32 -1.60 15.50
CA ASN A 2 -13.89 -0.28 15.13
C ASN A 2 -13.07 0.37 14.00
N ILE A 3 -13.73 1.08 13.07
CA ILE A 3 -13.13 1.83 11.96
C ILE A 3 -11.99 2.76 12.41
N VAL A 4 -12.14 3.41 13.58
CA VAL A 4 -11.11 4.31 14.13
C VAL A 4 -9.84 3.53 14.49
N ALA A 5 -9.99 2.36 15.11
CA ALA A 5 -8.85 1.51 15.45
C ALA A 5 -8.13 0.98 14.19
N ARG A 6 -8.89 0.67 13.13
CA ARG A 6 -8.32 0.25 11.84
C ARG A 6 -7.57 1.38 11.13
N ALA A 7 -8.06 2.61 11.22
CA ALA A 7 -7.39 3.78 10.65
C ALA A 7 -6.06 4.07 11.37
N MET A 8 -6.08 4.08 12.72
CA MET A 8 -4.88 4.27 13.54
C MET A 8 -3.83 3.17 13.29
N GLN A 9 -4.27 1.93 13.11
CA GLN A 9 -3.37 0.83 12.80
C GLN A 9 -2.73 0.98 11.40
N LEU A 10 -3.48 1.47 10.41
CA LEU A 10 -2.95 1.73 9.07
C LEU A 10 -1.93 2.89 9.07
N ASP A 11 -2.21 3.96 9.80
CA ASP A 11 -1.28 5.09 9.91
C ASP A 11 0.05 4.64 10.55
N LEU A 12 -0.02 3.84 11.62
CA LEU A 12 1.17 3.24 12.23
C LEU A 12 1.95 2.33 11.26
N LEU A 13 1.24 1.52 10.47
CA LEU A 13 1.87 0.67 9.47
C LEU A 13 2.59 1.51 8.41
N ILE A 14 1.97 2.60 7.93
CA ILE A 14 2.57 3.50 6.93
C ILE A 14 3.85 4.14 7.46
N GLU A 15 3.87 4.55 8.73
CA GLU A 15 5.03 5.20 9.34
C GLU A 15 6.21 4.25 9.55
N THR A 16 5.93 2.97 9.77
CA THR A 16 6.94 1.98 10.20
C THR A 16 7.38 1.02 9.10
N ASN A 17 6.67 0.97 7.97
CA ASN A 17 6.93 0.01 6.90
C ASN A 17 7.16 0.69 5.56
N GLU A 18 7.72 -0.08 4.62
CA GLU A 18 7.82 0.36 3.24
C GLU A 18 6.44 0.45 2.58
N VAL A 19 6.25 1.54 1.84
CA VAL A 19 5.09 1.76 0.98
C VAL A 19 5.53 1.55 -0.46
N ILE A 20 4.84 0.68 -1.17
CA ILE A 20 5.06 0.38 -2.58
C ILE A 20 3.94 1.00 -3.41
N ILE A 21 4.31 1.78 -4.42
CA ILE A 21 3.41 2.26 -5.45
C ILE A 21 3.34 1.20 -6.53
N THR A 22 2.13 0.78 -6.87
CA THR A 22 1.86 -0.08 -8.03
C THR A 22 1.18 0.77 -9.10
N ALA A 23 1.61 0.65 -10.35
CA ALA A 23 0.99 1.37 -11.46
C ALA A 23 0.88 0.46 -12.68
N GLU A 24 -0.28 0.44 -13.33
CA GLU A 24 -0.42 -0.24 -14.62
C GLU A 24 0.35 0.52 -15.70
N ALA A 25 1.28 -0.17 -16.34
CA ALA A 25 2.00 0.24 -17.53
C ALA A 25 1.61 -0.66 -18.72
N GLY A 26 1.97 -0.24 -19.94
CA GLY A 26 1.64 -1.00 -21.16
C GLY A 26 2.23 -2.42 -21.20
N ASP A 27 3.23 -2.70 -20.37
CA ASP A 27 3.96 -3.97 -20.25
C ASP A 27 3.59 -4.78 -18.99
N GLY A 28 2.70 -4.27 -18.12
CA GLY A 28 2.29 -4.96 -16.89
C GLY A 28 2.16 -4.03 -15.68
N ILE A 29 2.32 -4.58 -14.47
CA ILE A 29 2.29 -3.80 -13.24
C ILE A 29 3.72 -3.39 -12.87
N ARG A 30 3.98 -2.09 -12.77
CA ARG A 30 5.24 -1.55 -12.26
C ARG A 30 5.14 -1.33 -10.76
N LEU A 31 6.15 -1.80 -10.04
CA LEU A 31 6.30 -1.65 -8.60
C LEU A 31 7.42 -0.63 -8.34
N THR A 32 7.17 0.36 -7.49
CA THR A 32 8.17 1.38 -7.13
C THR A 32 8.02 1.76 -5.67
N THR A 33 9.11 1.79 -4.92
CA THR A 33 9.08 2.24 -3.53
C THR A 33 8.70 3.72 -3.44
N TYR A 34 7.74 4.06 -2.60
CA TYR A 34 7.39 5.44 -2.29
C TYR A 34 8.49 6.07 -1.43
N ARG A 35 9.06 7.17 -1.91
CA ARG A 35 10.15 7.91 -1.25
C ARG A 35 9.72 9.27 -0.68
N GLY A 36 8.41 9.56 -0.70
CA GLY A 36 7.86 10.80 -0.16
C GLY A 36 7.64 10.73 1.37
N LYS A 37 6.74 11.56 1.88
CA LYS A 37 6.41 11.57 3.31
C LYS A 37 5.53 10.36 3.66
N HIS A 38 6.00 9.51 4.56
CA HIS A 38 5.27 8.32 5.05
C HIS A 38 4.12 8.70 6.00
N ASN A 39 3.12 9.39 5.46
CA ASN A 39 1.81 9.56 6.11
C ASN A 39 0.72 9.42 5.05
N ARG A 40 -0.47 9.04 5.51
CA ARG A 40 -1.59 8.72 4.63
C ARG A 40 -1.97 9.87 3.70
N SER A 41 -2.05 11.11 4.21
CA SER A 41 -2.44 12.27 3.41
C SER A 41 -1.47 12.52 2.25
N ALA A 42 -0.16 12.49 2.50
CA ALA A 42 0.84 12.74 1.47
C ALA A 42 0.87 11.65 0.39
N ILE A 43 0.62 10.40 0.78
CA ILE A 43 0.53 9.27 -0.14
C ILE A 43 -0.72 9.39 -1.01
N LEU A 44 -1.88 9.70 -0.42
CA LEU A 44 -3.13 9.88 -1.18
C LEU A 44 -3.02 11.05 -2.16
N SER A 45 -2.48 12.20 -1.74
CA SER A 45 -2.24 13.33 -2.64
C SER A 45 -1.26 13.00 -3.77
N PHE A 46 -0.25 12.17 -3.50
CA PHE A 46 0.63 11.66 -4.56
C PHE A 46 -0.12 10.78 -5.56
N LEU A 47 -0.99 9.88 -5.10
CA LEU A 47 -1.79 9.02 -5.97
C LEU A 47 -2.76 9.81 -6.84
N GLU A 48 -3.39 10.86 -6.29
CA GLU A 48 -4.26 11.76 -7.07
C GLU A 48 -3.50 12.40 -8.25
N PHE A 49 -2.24 12.77 -8.05
CA PHE A 49 -1.38 13.31 -9.10
C PHE A 49 -0.87 12.24 -10.09
N ALA A 50 -0.55 11.04 -9.60
CA ALA A 50 -0.05 9.93 -10.42
C ALA A 50 -1.11 9.33 -11.37
N GLY A 51 -2.39 9.60 -11.11
CA GLY A 51 -3.52 9.22 -11.96
C GLY A 51 -4.19 7.90 -11.56
N ARG A 52 -5.36 7.63 -12.18
CA ARG A 52 -6.32 6.58 -11.79
C ARG A 52 -5.81 5.13 -11.75
N LYS A 53 -4.60 4.87 -12.25
CA LYS A 53 -4.02 3.52 -12.35
C LYS A 53 -2.94 3.24 -11.30
N ALA A 54 -2.61 4.21 -10.47
CA ALA A 54 -1.64 4.04 -9.38
C ALA A 54 -2.36 3.65 -8.07
N ARG A 55 -1.79 2.69 -7.33
CA ARG A 55 -2.19 2.32 -5.97
C ARG A 55 -0.98 2.40 -5.05
N ALA A 56 -1.22 2.62 -3.76
CA ALA A 56 -0.17 2.56 -2.74
C ALA A 56 -0.49 1.44 -1.75
N ILE A 57 0.48 0.57 -1.54
CA ILE A 57 0.36 -0.61 -0.70
C ILE A 57 1.41 -0.49 0.41
N VAL A 58 0.97 -0.51 1.67
CA VAL A 58 1.89 -0.68 2.80
C VAL A 58 2.07 -2.16 3.08
N TYR A 59 3.31 -2.58 3.29
CA TYR A 59 3.66 -3.97 3.48
C TYR A 59 3.94 -4.27 4.95
N SER A 60 3.26 -5.24 5.55
CA SER A 60 3.63 -5.74 6.89
C SER A 60 4.36 -7.08 6.75
N HIS A 61 5.59 -7.14 7.25
CA HIS A 61 6.39 -8.37 7.30
C HIS A 61 6.01 -9.31 8.46
N GLU A 62 5.09 -8.89 9.35
CA GLU A 62 4.88 -9.56 10.65
C GLU A 62 3.75 -10.60 10.67
N GLU A 63 3.03 -10.83 9.57
CA GLU A 63 1.97 -11.85 9.57
C GLU A 63 2.51 -13.28 9.37
N LYS A 64 2.10 -14.18 10.29
CA LYS A 64 2.38 -15.63 10.22
C LYS A 64 1.87 -16.30 8.96
N ALA A 65 0.87 -15.71 8.29
CA ALA A 65 0.29 -16.19 7.04
C ALA A 65 1.11 -15.81 5.80
N GLY A 66 2.22 -15.09 6.01
CA GLY A 66 2.99 -14.48 4.95
C GLY A 66 2.68 -12.98 4.84
N PRO A 67 3.40 -12.29 3.94
CA PRO A 67 3.26 -10.87 3.82
C PRO A 67 1.88 -10.44 3.32
N VAL A 68 1.21 -9.59 4.11
CA VAL A 68 -0.05 -8.96 3.72
C VAL A 68 0.22 -7.51 3.33
N GLY A 69 -0.13 -7.17 2.09
CA GLY A 69 -0.18 -5.79 1.65
C GLY A 69 -1.53 -5.18 2.02
N ILE A 70 -1.56 -3.92 2.44
CA ILE A 70 -2.82 -3.19 2.63
C ILE A 70 -2.85 -2.01 1.66
N ASP A 71 -3.90 -1.94 0.85
CA ASP A 71 -4.15 -0.76 0.01
C ASP A 71 -4.46 0.44 0.91
N ILE A 72 -3.70 1.52 0.77
CA ILE A 72 -3.79 2.68 1.66
C ILE A 72 -5.07 3.49 1.42
N ALA A 73 -5.61 3.46 0.20
CA ALA A 73 -6.82 4.18 -0.18
C ALA A 73 -8.08 3.45 0.28
N SER A 74 -8.21 2.16 -0.04
CA SER A 74 -9.39 1.37 0.34
C SER A 74 -9.29 0.73 1.73
N GLY A 75 -8.06 0.55 2.24
CA GLY A 75 -7.78 -0.21 3.46
C GLY A 75 -7.91 -1.72 3.26
N GLU A 76 -8.15 -2.20 2.03
CA GLU A 76 -8.33 -3.62 1.75
C GLU A 76 -7.00 -4.37 1.83
N SER A 77 -7.05 -5.54 2.46
CA SER A 77 -5.93 -6.47 2.48
C SER A 77 -5.80 -7.14 1.12
N LEU A 78 -4.61 -7.07 0.56
CA LEU A 78 -4.23 -7.75 -0.66
C LEU A 78 -3.40 -8.96 -0.27
N ALA A 79 -3.96 -10.16 -0.49
CA ALA A 79 -3.16 -11.38 -0.48
C ALA A 79 -2.20 -11.28 -1.67
N TRP A 80 -0.90 -11.39 -1.41
CA TRP A 80 0.06 -11.43 -2.51
C TRP A 80 -0.23 -12.70 -3.34
N LEU A 81 -0.73 -12.51 -4.56
CA LEU A 81 -0.56 -13.51 -5.60
C LEU A 81 0.95 -13.50 -5.88
N ALA A 82 1.69 -14.32 -5.15
CA ALA A 82 2.99 -14.75 -5.63
C ALA A 82 2.73 -15.26 -7.04
N ALA A 83 3.17 -14.52 -8.05
CA ALA A 83 3.25 -15.06 -9.39
C ALA A 83 4.07 -16.34 -9.24
N ASP A 84 3.40 -17.48 -9.44
CA ASP A 84 4.06 -18.76 -9.56
C ASP A 84 5.21 -18.59 -10.56
N LYS A 85 6.37 -19.10 -10.16
CA LYS A 85 7.60 -19.08 -10.97
C LYS A 85 7.40 -19.78 -12.31
#